data_AF-A0A1B6Z8P9-F1
#
_entry.id   AF-A0A1B6Z8P9-F1
#
_cell.length_a   1.000
_cell.length_b   1.000
_cell.length_c   1.000
_cell.angle_alpha   90.00
_cell.angle_beta   90.00
_cell.angle_gamma   90.00
#
_symmetry.space_group_name_H-M   'P 1'
#
loop_
_entity.id
_entity.type
_entity.pdbx_description
1 polymer ?
#
loop_
_entity_poly.entity_id
_entity_poly.type
_entity_poly.pdbx_seq_one_letter_code
_entity_poly.pdbx_strand_id
1 'polypeptide(L)'
;MAIEWIKAPLALKYVALGDYDYPSRIRICERAHSGLIQARAEKVVWGQSEENLRILPKRFWWAEGQDALIQNWEAGDFSTWIDEKVEVKAFGVSFDFVAIADLVTADKQATAMRAISVMAEPDWISAKNLHTLVRSKVNPAKAGSAILEACRLGQIAGRAMRASGSVSIRQSQNNAPLDWVAIEWDIPLWFWRDFTDAQKSHQDWQLGKLKGEGRRFTNREMIELQGIHFHKSGLVNLGIEDVSSAVEVESVRGRKPTYDWQKSSSAIWGKIVRGELIPENQAQIERALQANLTRGDKEPSESTVRPYAKLIWDEYNKA
;
A
#
# COMPACT_ATOMS: atom_id res chain seq x y z
N MET A 1 6.14 26.12 3.91
CA MET A 1 5.49 24.79 3.98
C MET A 1 6.55 23.77 3.57
N ALA A 2 6.70 22.66 4.29
CA ALA A 2 7.68 21.63 3.92
C ALA A 2 7.24 20.95 2.63
N ILE A 3 8.18 20.69 1.71
CA ILE A 3 7.91 19.93 0.48
C ILE A 3 7.66 18.46 0.88
N GLU A 4 6.58 17.89 0.35
CA GLU A 4 6.26 16.47 0.51
C GLU A 4 6.92 15.69 -0.63
N TRP A 5 7.81 14.76 -0.30
CA TRP A 5 8.61 14.04 -1.26
C TRP A 5 8.06 12.64 -1.50
N ILE A 6 7.92 12.25 -2.77
CA ILE A 6 7.59 10.89 -3.19
C ILE A 6 8.75 10.29 -4.01
N LYS A 7 9.05 9.01 -3.80
CA LYS A 7 10.10 8.31 -4.54
C LYS A 7 9.73 8.18 -6.03
N ALA A 8 10.72 8.26 -6.92
CA ALA A 8 10.54 8.13 -8.36
C ALA A 8 9.63 6.96 -8.81
N PRO A 9 9.79 5.71 -8.32
CA PRO A 9 8.92 4.60 -8.75
C PRO A 9 7.45 4.82 -8.40
N LEU A 10 7.18 5.34 -7.20
CA LEU A 10 5.81 5.63 -6.76
C LEU A 10 5.22 6.84 -7.48
N ALA A 11 6.03 7.86 -7.76
CA ALA A 11 5.62 9.02 -8.56
C ALA A 11 5.19 8.59 -9.97
N LEU A 12 5.97 7.71 -10.63
CA LEU A 12 5.63 7.17 -11.94
C LEU A 12 4.31 6.37 -11.88
N LYS A 13 4.17 5.47 -10.90
CA LYS A 13 2.95 4.68 -10.70
C LYS A 13 1.71 5.55 -10.45
N TYR A 14 1.87 6.63 -9.68
CA TYR A 14 0.80 7.59 -9.40
C TYR A 14 0.33 8.30 -10.68
N VAL A 15 1.26 8.87 -11.46
CA VAL A 15 0.94 9.62 -12.69
C VAL A 15 0.39 8.71 -13.80
N ALA A 16 0.78 7.44 -13.83
CA ALA A 16 0.27 6.45 -14.78
C ALA A 16 -1.24 6.19 -14.65
N LEU A 17 -1.86 6.61 -13.54
CA LEU A 17 -3.31 6.50 -13.32
C LEU A 17 -4.08 7.76 -13.76
N GLY A 18 -3.38 8.77 -14.29
CA GLY A 18 -4.00 9.88 -15.01
C GLY A 18 -4.39 9.48 -16.43
N ASP A 19 -5.52 10.00 -16.92
CA ASP A 19 -5.96 9.78 -18.30
C ASP A 19 -5.23 10.72 -19.26
N TYR A 20 -4.07 10.27 -19.74
CA TYR A 20 -3.30 11.03 -20.72
C TYR A 20 -2.74 10.11 -21.79
N ASP A 21 -2.79 10.56 -23.05
CA ASP A 21 -2.31 9.82 -24.23
C ASP A 21 -0.78 9.79 -24.35
N TYR A 22 -0.06 10.25 -23.33
CA TYR A 22 1.39 10.49 -23.38
C TYR A 22 2.10 9.81 -22.21
N PRO A 23 3.30 9.21 -22.42
CA PRO A 23 4.00 8.48 -21.38
C PRO A 23 4.28 9.32 -20.12
N SER A 24 3.85 8.83 -18.96
CA SER A 24 3.97 9.52 -17.67
C SER A 24 5.41 9.96 -17.34
N ARG A 25 6.40 9.14 -17.69
CA ARG A 25 7.82 9.44 -17.47
C ARG A 25 8.26 10.74 -18.16
N ILE A 26 7.83 10.94 -19.41
CA ILE A 26 8.23 12.08 -20.22
C ILE A 26 7.57 13.34 -19.65
N ARG A 27 6.28 13.26 -19.31
CA ARG A 27 5.55 14.36 -18.68
C ARG A 27 6.16 14.82 -17.35
N ILE A 28 6.61 13.89 -16.49
CA ILE A 28 7.29 14.24 -15.24
C ILE A 28 8.60 15.00 -15.55
N CYS A 29 9.40 14.49 -16.49
CA CYS A 29 10.68 15.09 -16.84
C CYS A 29 10.53 16.46 -17.54
N GLU A 30 9.59 16.63 -18.48
CA GLU A 30 9.25 17.91 -19.12
C GLU A 30 8.87 18.98 -18.08
N ARG A 31 8.03 18.59 -17.11
CA ARG A 31 7.60 19.48 -16.02
C ARG A 31 8.73 19.79 -15.06
N ALA A 32 9.64 18.85 -14.81
CA ALA A 32 10.85 19.08 -14.03
C ALA A 32 11.84 20.02 -14.75
N HIS A 33 11.98 19.89 -16.06
CA HIS A 33 12.77 20.78 -16.90
C HIS A 33 12.21 22.21 -16.89
N SER A 34 10.89 22.34 -17.02
CA SER A 34 10.18 23.62 -16.87
C SER A 34 10.32 24.22 -15.46
N GLY A 35 10.67 23.40 -14.47
CA GLY A 35 10.76 23.77 -13.06
C GLY A 35 9.41 23.89 -12.36
N LEU A 36 8.40 23.18 -12.88
CA LEU A 36 7.09 23.04 -12.26
C LEU A 36 7.08 21.89 -11.24
N ILE A 37 7.95 20.90 -11.42
CA ILE A 37 8.17 19.82 -10.45
C ILE A 37 9.58 19.94 -9.91
N GLN A 38 9.71 20.08 -8.60
CA GLN A 38 11.01 20.00 -7.95
C GLN A 38 11.41 18.55 -7.76
N ALA A 39 12.69 18.25 -7.98
CA ALA A 39 13.26 16.94 -7.74
C ALA A 39 14.48 17.04 -6.83
N ARG A 40 14.69 16.00 -6.01
CA ARG A 40 15.88 15.85 -5.18
C ARG A 40 16.45 14.45 -5.35
N ALA A 41 17.76 14.31 -5.14
CA ALA A 41 18.42 13.01 -5.10
C ALA A 41 19.08 12.78 -3.74
N GLU A 42 19.17 11.52 -3.33
CA GLU A 42 19.90 11.16 -2.12
C GLU A 42 21.40 11.36 -2.30
N LYS A 43 21.92 11.04 -3.48
CA LYS A 43 23.29 11.30 -3.89
C LYS A 43 23.33 11.84 -5.32
N VAL A 44 24.10 12.88 -5.54
CA VAL A 44 24.40 13.42 -6.88
C VAL A 44 25.89 13.37 -7.10
N VAL A 45 26.30 12.79 -8.23
CA VAL A 45 27.68 12.83 -8.73
C VAL A 45 27.69 13.78 -9.92
N TRP A 46 28.43 14.89 -9.80
CA TRP A 46 28.56 15.92 -10.83
C TRP A 46 30.01 16.03 -11.24
N GLY A 47 30.41 15.32 -12.30
CA GLY A 47 31.82 15.15 -12.63
C GLY A 47 32.58 14.50 -11.47
N GLN A 48 33.48 15.24 -10.82
CA GLN A 48 34.25 14.77 -9.66
C GLN A 48 33.65 15.16 -8.29
N SER A 49 32.57 15.95 -8.27
CA SER A 49 31.92 16.36 -7.03
C SER A 49 30.84 15.36 -6.64
N GLU A 50 30.76 15.03 -5.35
CA GLU A 50 29.68 14.25 -4.77
C GLU A 50 28.94 15.07 -3.71
N GLU A 51 27.61 15.11 -3.80
CA GLU A 51 26.76 15.82 -2.85
C GLU A 51 25.58 14.94 -2.43
N ASN A 52 25.23 14.98 -1.15
CA ASN A 52 24.08 14.25 -0.60
C ASN A 52 22.88 15.18 -0.44
N LEU A 53 21.66 14.63 -0.62
CA LEU A 53 20.39 15.34 -0.42
C LEU A 53 20.28 16.65 -1.23
N ARG A 54 20.67 16.59 -2.50
CA ARG A 54 20.72 17.77 -3.38
C ARG A 54 19.44 17.92 -4.21
N ILE A 55 18.96 19.16 -4.34
CA ILE A 55 17.94 19.52 -5.33
C ILE A 55 18.55 19.46 -6.74
N LEU A 56 17.90 18.74 -7.64
CA LEU A 56 18.33 18.62 -9.02
C LEU A 56 17.95 19.88 -9.79
N PRO A 57 18.90 20.55 -10.46
CA PRO A 57 18.61 21.77 -11.21
C PRO A 57 17.82 21.45 -12.49
N LYS A 58 17.06 22.43 -13.01
CA LYS A 58 16.29 22.29 -14.26
C LYS A 58 17.11 21.70 -15.41
N ARG A 59 18.35 22.16 -15.57
CA ARG A 59 19.30 21.69 -16.60
C ARG A 59 19.63 20.19 -16.53
N PHE A 60 19.43 19.53 -15.39
CA PHE A 60 19.58 18.07 -15.30
C PHE A 60 18.51 17.35 -16.14
N TRP A 61 17.34 17.96 -16.29
CA TRP A 61 16.19 17.42 -16.99
C TRP A 61 16.11 17.88 -18.45
N TRP A 62 17.19 18.42 -19.03
CA TRP A 62 17.21 19.04 -20.36
C TRP A 62 16.70 18.13 -21.49
N ALA A 63 16.90 16.81 -21.34
CA ALA A 63 16.46 15.81 -22.31
C ALA A 63 14.97 15.44 -22.14
N GLU A 64 14.26 16.04 -21.20
CA GLU A 64 12.80 15.93 -21.02
C GLU A 64 12.26 14.50 -20.90
N GLY A 65 13.09 13.52 -20.53
CA GLY A 65 12.69 12.11 -20.43
C GLY A 65 12.86 11.32 -21.72
N GLN A 66 13.50 11.89 -22.73
CA GLN A 66 13.91 11.24 -23.98
C GLN A 66 15.24 10.49 -23.82
N ASP A 67 15.76 9.95 -24.92
CA ASP A 67 16.89 9.01 -24.97
C ASP A 67 18.20 9.54 -24.37
N ALA A 68 18.40 10.86 -24.32
CA ALA A 68 19.58 11.47 -23.71
C ALA A 68 19.54 11.51 -22.16
N LEU A 69 18.46 11.02 -21.56
CA LEU A 69 18.33 10.78 -20.12
C LEU A 69 18.17 9.27 -19.90
N ILE A 70 19.20 8.63 -19.32
CA ILE A 70 19.13 7.25 -18.86
C ILE A 70 18.30 7.24 -17.59
N GLN A 71 17.25 6.42 -17.57
CA GLN A 71 16.22 6.44 -16.52
C GLN A 71 16.01 5.02 -15.96
N ASN A 72 16.45 4.79 -14.73
CA ASN A 72 16.08 3.63 -13.95
C ASN A 72 15.06 4.06 -12.88
N TRP A 73 13.79 4.10 -13.27
CA TRP A 73 12.69 4.54 -12.40
C TRP A 73 12.49 3.65 -11.17
N GLU A 74 12.83 2.35 -11.26
CA GLU A 74 12.66 1.39 -10.17
C GLU A 74 13.62 1.70 -9.01
N ALA A 75 14.90 1.91 -9.31
CA ALA A 75 15.90 2.36 -8.33
C ALA A 75 15.77 3.86 -8.01
N GLY A 76 15.14 4.62 -8.90
CA GLY A 76 15.13 6.08 -8.87
C GLY A 76 16.48 6.66 -9.28
N ASP A 77 17.20 6.00 -10.18
CA ASP A 77 18.53 6.41 -10.63
C ASP A 77 18.46 6.99 -12.04
N PHE A 78 19.10 8.14 -12.24
CA PHE A 78 19.06 8.91 -13.47
C PHE A 78 20.47 9.36 -13.84
N SER A 79 20.80 9.36 -15.13
CA SER A 79 22.06 9.94 -15.60
C SER A 79 21.94 10.62 -16.96
N THR A 80 22.68 11.70 -17.12
CA THR A 80 22.74 12.45 -18.37
C THR A 80 24.11 13.12 -18.55
N TRP A 81 24.38 13.57 -19.77
CA TRP A 81 25.55 14.38 -20.10
C TRP A 81 25.12 15.82 -20.34
N ILE A 82 25.73 16.75 -19.60
CA ILE A 82 25.49 18.18 -19.78
C ILE A 82 26.59 18.77 -20.65
N ASP A 83 26.18 19.46 -21.71
CA ASP A 83 27.04 20.05 -22.74
C ASP A 83 28.04 19.05 -23.34
N GLU A 84 27.67 17.75 -23.37
CA GLU A 84 28.52 16.62 -23.80
C GLU A 84 29.86 16.50 -23.06
N LYS A 85 30.02 17.20 -21.93
CA LYS A 85 31.30 17.33 -21.21
C LYS A 85 31.26 16.74 -19.83
N VAL A 86 30.13 16.88 -19.13
CA VAL A 86 30.03 16.50 -17.73
C VAL A 86 28.90 15.48 -17.57
N GLU A 87 29.29 14.26 -17.22
CA GLU A 87 28.34 13.25 -16.77
C GLU A 87 27.79 13.63 -15.39
N VAL A 88 26.46 13.61 -15.26
CA VAL A 88 25.78 13.81 -13.99
C VAL A 88 24.93 12.59 -13.69
N LYS A 89 25.10 12.02 -12.50
CA LYS A 89 24.34 10.88 -11.98
C LYS A 89 23.57 11.31 -10.74
N ALA A 90 22.31 10.94 -10.67
CA ALA A 90 21.43 11.22 -9.54
C ALA A 90 20.84 9.89 -9.05
N PHE A 91 21.05 9.57 -7.78
CA PHE A 91 20.64 8.31 -7.18
C PHE A 91 19.51 8.51 -6.16
N GLY A 92 18.56 7.57 -6.12
CA GLY A 92 17.45 7.57 -5.17
C GLY A 92 16.52 8.79 -5.29
N VAL A 93 16.28 9.26 -6.53
CA VAL A 93 15.52 10.47 -6.85
C VAL A 93 14.10 10.44 -6.28
N SER A 94 13.68 11.60 -5.78
CA SER A 94 12.33 11.87 -5.29
C SER A 94 11.81 13.17 -5.89
N PHE A 95 10.50 13.26 -6.07
CA PHE A 95 9.80 14.42 -6.63
C PHE A 95 8.88 15.07 -5.60
N ASP A 96 8.60 16.35 -5.77
CA ASP A 96 7.56 17.06 -5.03
C ASP A 96 6.19 16.44 -5.34
N PHE A 97 5.59 15.81 -4.33
CA PHE A 97 4.33 15.11 -4.46
C PHE A 97 3.17 16.04 -4.79
N VAL A 98 3.15 17.28 -4.29
CA VAL A 98 2.06 18.22 -4.57
C VAL A 98 2.05 18.54 -6.07
N ALA A 99 3.22 18.82 -6.64
CA ALA A 99 3.36 19.06 -8.07
C ALA A 99 3.10 17.79 -8.93
N ILE A 100 3.41 16.60 -8.41
CA ILE A 100 3.07 15.33 -9.05
C ILE A 100 1.55 15.08 -9.03
N ALA A 101 0.86 15.45 -7.94
CA ALA A 101 -0.58 15.27 -7.79
C ALA A 101 -1.37 16.06 -8.85
N ASP A 102 -0.87 17.23 -9.25
CA ASP A 102 -1.44 18.06 -10.32
C ASP A 102 -1.39 17.40 -11.71
N LEU A 103 -0.60 16.32 -11.86
CA LEU A 103 -0.56 15.55 -13.11
C LEU A 103 -1.71 14.53 -13.19
N VAL A 104 -2.49 14.33 -12.14
CA VAL A 104 -3.64 13.43 -12.10
C VAL A 104 -4.90 14.25 -11.83
N THR A 105 -5.97 14.00 -12.61
CA THR A 105 -7.23 14.71 -12.45
C THR A 105 -7.83 14.49 -11.05
N ALA A 106 -8.45 15.52 -10.49
CA ALA A 106 -8.89 15.53 -9.10
C ALA A 106 -9.81 14.35 -8.72
N ASP A 107 -10.65 13.90 -9.65
CA ASP A 107 -11.55 12.74 -9.48
C ASP A 107 -10.81 11.40 -9.34
N LYS A 108 -9.56 11.32 -9.85
CA LYS A 108 -8.72 10.12 -9.82
C LYS A 108 -7.67 10.13 -8.73
N GLN A 109 -7.34 11.28 -8.16
CA GLN A 109 -6.27 11.42 -7.16
C GLN A 109 -6.44 10.45 -5.97
N ALA A 110 -7.66 10.24 -5.48
CA ALA A 110 -7.92 9.30 -4.39
C ALA A 110 -7.65 7.84 -4.78
N THR A 111 -8.01 7.44 -6.00
CA THR A 111 -7.73 6.11 -6.53
C THR A 111 -6.23 5.93 -6.76
N ALA A 112 -5.57 6.95 -7.32
CA ALA A 112 -4.12 6.94 -7.54
C ALA A 112 -3.34 6.83 -6.22
N MET A 113 -3.77 7.56 -5.18
CA MET A 113 -3.16 7.50 -3.87
C MET A 113 -3.30 6.11 -3.24
N ARG A 114 -4.48 5.48 -3.35
CA ARG A 114 -4.67 4.10 -2.87
C ARG A 114 -3.77 3.11 -3.61
N ALA A 115 -3.57 3.28 -4.92
CA ALA A 115 -2.77 2.35 -5.72
C ALA A 115 -1.28 2.36 -5.38
N ILE A 116 -0.75 3.48 -4.87
CA ILE A 116 0.63 3.59 -4.40
C ILE A 116 0.79 3.34 -2.90
N SER A 117 -0.32 3.22 -2.16
CA SER A 117 -0.25 3.13 -0.71
C SER A 117 0.05 1.72 -0.23
N VAL A 118 0.92 1.62 0.77
CA VAL A 118 1.23 0.35 1.45
C VAL A 118 -0.01 -0.34 2.01
N MET A 119 -1.06 0.42 2.34
CA MET A 119 -2.32 -0.15 2.84
C MET A 119 -3.05 -1.03 1.84
N ALA A 120 -2.81 -0.82 0.54
CA ALA A 120 -3.42 -1.61 -0.52
C ALA A 120 -2.63 -2.89 -0.86
N GLU A 121 -1.41 -3.02 -0.34
CA GLU A 121 -0.55 -4.18 -0.62
C GLU A 121 -0.82 -5.32 0.38
N PRO A 122 -1.22 -6.51 -0.09
CA PRO A 122 -1.60 -7.63 0.79
C PRO A 122 -0.43 -8.20 1.58
N ASP A 123 0.80 -7.99 1.11
CA ASP A 123 2.03 -8.51 1.74
C ASP A 123 2.49 -7.65 2.92
N TRP A 124 1.74 -6.61 3.28
CA TRP A 124 2.04 -5.75 4.40
C TRP A 124 1.02 -5.93 5.54
N ILE A 125 1.50 -5.75 6.76
CA ILE A 125 0.68 -5.78 7.98
C ILE A 125 0.87 -4.46 8.73
N SER A 126 -0.22 -3.88 9.21
CA SER A 126 -0.15 -2.65 10.01
C SER A 126 0.60 -2.87 11.32
N ALA A 127 1.28 -1.85 11.81
CA ALA A 127 1.98 -1.88 13.10
C ALA A 127 1.07 -2.33 14.26
N LYS A 128 -0.20 -1.92 14.26
CA LYS A 128 -1.20 -2.34 15.24
C LYS A 128 -1.45 -3.85 15.21
N ASN A 129 -1.67 -4.39 14.01
CA ASN A 129 -1.96 -5.81 13.84
C ASN A 129 -0.74 -6.65 14.17
N LEU A 130 0.45 -6.25 13.71
CA LEU A 130 1.71 -6.90 14.07
C LEU A 130 1.92 -6.91 15.59
N HIS A 131 1.78 -5.76 16.24
CA HIS A 131 1.94 -5.66 17.69
C HIS A 131 0.95 -6.56 18.44
N THR A 132 -0.27 -6.70 17.96
CA THR A 132 -1.27 -7.62 18.53
C THR A 132 -0.85 -9.09 18.38
N LEU A 133 -0.34 -9.47 17.21
CA LEU A 133 0.16 -10.83 16.96
C LEU A 133 1.38 -11.15 17.82
N VAL A 134 2.36 -10.25 17.90
CA VAL A 134 3.56 -10.44 18.73
C VAL A 134 3.17 -10.54 20.20
N ARG A 135 2.27 -9.66 20.67
CA ARG A 135 1.76 -9.65 22.05
C ARG A 135 1.09 -10.96 22.48
N SER A 136 0.55 -11.76 21.55
CA SER A 136 -0.04 -13.07 21.88
C SER A 136 1.00 -14.19 22.00
N LYS A 137 2.21 -14.00 21.43
CA LYS A 137 3.29 -14.99 21.40
C LYS A 137 4.38 -14.73 22.44
N VAL A 138 4.69 -13.46 22.71
CA VAL A 138 5.68 -13.06 23.71
C VAL A 138 5.03 -12.30 24.85
N ASN A 139 5.80 -12.06 25.93
CA ASN A 139 5.34 -11.22 27.04
C ASN A 139 4.82 -9.87 26.51
N PRO A 140 3.58 -9.47 26.83
CA PRO A 140 2.98 -8.22 26.36
C PRO A 140 3.83 -6.97 26.58
N ALA A 141 4.59 -6.92 27.68
CA ALA A 141 5.47 -5.79 27.98
C ALA A 141 6.70 -5.72 27.07
N LYS A 142 7.06 -6.83 26.41
CA LYS A 142 8.23 -6.95 25.52
C LYS A 142 7.86 -6.98 24.04
N ALA A 143 6.57 -6.94 23.69
CA ALA A 143 6.13 -7.05 22.30
C ALA A 143 6.70 -5.92 21.43
N GLY A 144 6.59 -4.67 21.89
CA GLY A 144 7.14 -3.51 21.18
C GLY A 144 8.66 -3.57 21.04
N SER A 145 9.39 -3.96 22.09
CA SER A 145 10.85 -4.05 22.02
C SER A 145 11.32 -5.18 21.11
N ALA A 146 10.61 -6.31 21.05
CA ALA A 146 10.91 -7.40 20.13
C ALA A 146 10.76 -6.96 18.66
N ILE A 147 9.71 -6.19 18.33
CA ILE A 147 9.52 -5.63 16.98
C ILE A 147 10.67 -4.68 16.63
N LEU A 148 11.02 -3.76 17.54
CA LEU A 148 12.12 -2.81 17.31
C LEU A 148 13.45 -3.54 17.09
N GLU A 149 13.72 -4.57 17.87
CA GLU A 149 14.95 -5.34 17.75
C GLU A 149 15.02 -6.07 16.40
N ALA A 150 13.95 -6.73 15.97
CA ALA A 150 13.88 -7.34 14.65
C ALA A 150 14.11 -6.30 13.52
N CYS A 151 13.59 -5.08 13.66
CA CYS A 151 13.84 -4.02 12.69
C CYS A 151 15.30 -3.54 12.69
N ARG A 152 15.94 -3.40 13.87
CA ARG A 152 17.36 -3.02 13.99
C ARG A 152 18.33 -4.04 13.40
N LEU A 153 17.95 -5.32 13.50
CA LEU A 153 18.66 -6.44 12.91
C LEU A 153 18.39 -6.59 11.40
N GLY A 154 17.47 -5.80 10.84
CA GLY A 154 17.09 -5.90 9.42
C GLY A 154 16.28 -7.15 9.08
N GLN A 155 15.68 -7.80 10.08
CA GLN A 155 14.86 -9.01 9.90
C GLN A 155 13.45 -8.69 9.40
N ILE A 156 12.99 -7.44 9.58
CA ILE A 156 11.68 -6.96 9.14
C ILE A 156 11.86 -5.59 8.49
N ALA A 157 11.37 -5.47 7.26
CA ALA A 157 11.27 -4.19 6.56
C ALA A 157 10.01 -3.44 6.99
N GLY A 158 10.12 -2.12 7.16
CA GLY A 158 9.01 -1.26 7.49
C GLY A 158 8.83 -0.15 6.47
N ARG A 159 7.59 0.29 6.27
CA ARG A 159 7.23 1.45 5.45
C ARG A 159 6.24 2.30 6.23
N ALA A 160 6.44 3.62 6.23
CA ALA A 160 5.51 4.57 6.82
C ALA A 160 4.76 5.30 5.70
N MET A 161 3.44 5.39 5.80
CA MET A 161 2.64 6.18 4.85
C MET A 161 3.08 7.64 4.81
N ARG A 162 3.53 8.17 5.96
CA ARG A 162 4.11 9.51 6.07
C ARG A 162 5.28 9.49 7.04
N ALA A 163 6.37 10.12 6.64
CA ALA A 163 7.50 10.43 7.50
C ALA A 163 7.76 11.93 7.48
N SER A 164 8.08 12.53 8.62
CA SER A 164 8.50 13.92 8.70
C SER A 164 9.74 14.04 9.56
N GLY A 165 10.71 14.82 9.12
CA GLY A 165 11.92 15.10 9.88
C GLY A 165 12.12 16.59 10.08
N SER A 166 12.65 16.97 11.24
CA SER A 166 13.10 18.33 11.56
C SER A 166 14.47 18.30 12.24
N VAL A 167 15.34 19.25 11.89
CA VAL A 167 16.69 19.35 12.44
C VAL A 167 16.67 20.19 13.72
N SER A 168 17.18 19.65 14.84
CA SER A 168 17.07 20.29 16.15
C SER A 168 18.20 21.29 16.46
N ILE A 169 19.37 21.18 15.83
CA ILE A 169 20.52 22.08 16.08
C ILE A 169 21.16 22.52 14.77
N ARG A 170 21.22 23.84 14.55
CA ARG A 170 21.84 24.47 13.37
C ARG A 170 23.36 24.48 13.50
N GLN A 171 24.06 23.74 12.65
CA GLN A 171 25.47 24.00 12.37
C GLN A 171 25.58 24.48 10.90
N SER A 172 25.78 25.79 10.73
CA SER A 172 26.22 26.46 9.49
C SER A 172 25.24 26.67 8.30
N GLN A 173 24.90 27.95 8.10
CA GLN A 173 24.71 28.78 6.89
C GLN A 173 24.15 28.28 5.53
N ASN A 174 23.75 27.02 5.29
CA ASN A 174 23.18 26.65 3.98
C ASN A 174 21.64 26.50 3.98
N ASN A 175 21.01 27.28 3.10
CA ASN A 175 19.58 27.62 2.95
C ASN A 175 18.60 26.48 2.58
N ALA A 176 18.89 25.21 2.85
CA ALA A 176 17.91 24.15 2.58
C ALA A 176 16.82 24.14 3.69
N PRO A 177 15.53 23.97 3.34
CA PRO A 177 14.48 23.83 4.35
C PRO A 177 14.77 22.59 5.22
N LEU A 178 14.95 22.84 6.53
CA LEU A 178 15.33 21.87 7.56
C LEU A 178 14.26 20.82 7.82
N ASP A 179 13.02 21.13 7.43
CA ASP A 179 11.88 20.24 7.58
C ASP A 179 11.58 19.55 6.26
N TRP A 180 11.42 18.24 6.33
CA TRP A 180 11.05 17.43 5.18
C TRP A 180 9.88 16.53 5.53
N VAL A 181 9.07 16.24 4.52
CA VAL A 181 8.00 15.23 4.59
C VAL A 181 8.24 14.24 3.47
N ALA A 182 8.06 12.95 3.73
CA ALA A 182 8.07 11.91 2.70
C ALA A 182 6.78 11.09 2.78
N ILE A 183 6.31 10.65 1.62
CA ILE A 183 5.12 9.82 1.45
C ILE A 183 5.55 8.40 1.10
N GLU A 184 4.89 7.42 1.72
CA GLU A 184 5.18 5.99 1.52
C GLU A 184 6.69 5.71 1.67
N TRP A 185 7.25 6.20 2.78
CA TRP A 185 8.68 6.18 3.06
C TRP A 185 9.11 4.80 3.55
N ASP A 186 9.91 4.10 2.75
CA ASP A 186 10.62 2.91 3.19
C ASP A 186 11.55 3.28 4.35
N ILE A 187 11.31 2.68 5.53
CA ILE A 187 11.99 3.06 6.76
C ILE A 187 13.38 2.39 6.75
N PRO A 188 14.45 3.18 6.62
CA PRO A 188 15.78 2.63 6.41
C PRO A 188 16.35 2.05 7.71
N LEU A 189 17.31 1.13 7.57
CA LEU A 189 17.92 0.43 8.70
C LEU A 189 18.57 1.38 9.72
N TRP A 190 19.16 2.48 9.26
CA TRP A 190 19.75 3.49 10.14
C TRP A 190 18.70 4.16 11.03
N PHE A 191 17.45 4.31 10.57
CA PHE A 191 16.40 4.86 11.42
C PHE A 191 16.14 3.95 12.62
N TRP A 192 16.00 2.66 12.36
CA TRP A 192 15.77 1.68 13.43
C TRP A 192 16.93 1.65 14.42
N ARG A 193 18.17 1.76 13.95
CA ARG A 193 19.37 1.74 14.81
C ARG A 193 19.54 3.02 15.62
N ASP A 194 19.37 4.18 14.98
CA ASP A 194 19.82 5.45 15.54
C ASP A 194 18.69 6.29 16.15
N PHE A 195 17.42 6.00 15.81
CA PHE A 195 16.26 6.81 16.20
C PHE A 195 15.28 6.07 17.13
N THR A 196 15.53 4.81 17.48
CA THR A 196 14.62 4.03 18.35
C THR A 196 15.17 3.72 19.73
N ASP A 197 16.18 4.47 20.19
CA ASP A 197 16.70 4.36 21.55
C ASP A 197 15.56 4.55 22.59
N ALA A 198 15.53 3.71 23.62
CA ALA A 198 14.45 3.70 24.61
C ALA A 198 14.28 5.04 25.36
N GLN A 199 15.32 5.87 25.45
CA GLN A 199 15.26 7.17 26.10
C GLN A 199 14.85 8.32 25.16
N LYS A 200 15.00 8.12 23.85
CA LYS A 200 14.85 9.18 22.83
C LYS A 200 13.78 8.89 21.79
N SER A 201 13.01 7.83 22.01
CA SER A 201 11.96 7.42 21.09
C SER A 201 10.67 7.11 21.83
N HIS A 202 9.57 7.29 21.12
CA HIS A 202 8.22 7.04 21.59
C HIS A 202 7.48 6.25 20.51
N GLN A 203 6.87 5.13 20.91
CA GLN A 203 6.09 4.27 20.02
C GLN A 203 4.63 4.24 20.45
N ASP A 204 3.74 4.53 19.52
CA ASP A 204 2.31 4.21 19.64
C ASP A 204 1.96 3.21 18.55
N TRP A 205 2.07 1.92 18.92
CA TRP A 205 1.77 0.81 18.02
C TRP A 205 0.30 0.76 17.61
N GLN A 206 -0.63 1.30 18.42
CA GLN A 206 -2.06 1.28 18.10
C GLN A 206 -2.39 2.28 17.00
N LEU A 207 -1.75 3.44 17.03
CA LEU A 207 -1.88 4.45 15.98
C LEU A 207 -0.88 4.24 14.83
N GLY A 208 0.03 3.27 14.95
CA GLY A 208 1.12 3.06 13.99
C GLY A 208 2.00 4.30 13.87
N LYS A 209 2.31 4.94 15.00
CA LYS A 209 3.17 6.11 15.09
C LYS A 209 4.47 5.78 15.80
N LEU A 210 5.55 6.35 15.31
CA LEU A 210 6.84 6.28 15.97
C LEU A 210 7.52 7.63 15.86
N LYS A 211 8.01 8.15 16.97
CA LYS A 211 8.82 9.36 17.00
C LYS A 211 10.18 9.03 17.61
N GLY A 212 11.24 9.54 17.00
CA GLY A 212 12.61 9.27 17.42
C GLY A 212 13.49 10.48 17.23
N GLU A 213 14.44 10.67 18.15
CA GLU A 213 15.53 11.63 17.99
C GLU A 213 16.86 10.90 17.83
N GLY A 214 17.60 11.25 16.78
CA GLY A 214 18.83 10.58 16.40
C GLY A 214 19.80 11.51 15.67
N ARG A 215 20.85 10.92 15.12
CA ARG A 215 21.80 11.63 14.26
C ARG A 215 21.74 11.07 12.85
N ARG A 216 21.67 11.95 11.86
CA ARG A 216 21.80 11.61 10.46
C ARG A 216 22.86 12.50 9.85
N PHE A 217 23.90 11.90 9.27
CA PHE A 217 25.11 12.61 8.87
C PHE A 217 25.69 13.42 10.06
N THR A 218 25.86 14.74 9.89
CA THR A 218 26.33 15.65 10.94
C THR A 218 25.22 16.23 11.80
N ASN A 219 23.95 16.02 11.43
CA ASN A 219 22.82 16.73 12.01
C ASN A 219 22.09 15.88 13.05
N ARG A 220 21.63 16.54 14.12
CA ARG A 220 20.68 15.95 15.06
C ARG A 220 19.28 16.20 14.51
N GLU A 221 18.55 15.12 14.30
CA GLU A 221 17.23 15.15 13.67
C GLU A 221 16.20 14.50 14.58
N MET A 222 14.97 15.00 14.51
CA MET A 222 13.79 14.38 15.08
C MET A 222 12.93 13.91 13.91
N ILE A 223 12.63 12.61 13.87
CA ILE A 223 11.83 12.00 12.82
C ILE A 223 10.57 11.42 13.44
N GLU A 224 9.43 11.70 12.81
CA GLU A 224 8.13 11.15 13.14
C GLU A 224 7.60 10.33 11.95
N LEU A 225 7.13 9.13 12.24
CA LEU A 225 6.52 8.18 11.32
C LEU A 225 5.06 8.00 11.66
N GLN A 226 4.22 7.90 10.64
CA GLN A 226 2.78 7.70 10.76
C GLN A 226 2.30 6.64 9.77
N GLY A 227 1.34 5.82 10.19
CA GLY A 227 0.81 4.75 9.36
C GLY A 227 1.85 3.67 9.05
N ILE A 228 2.61 3.23 10.07
CA ILE A 228 3.67 2.24 9.88
C ILE A 228 3.08 0.86 9.54
N HIS A 229 3.63 0.25 8.51
CA HIS A 229 3.36 -1.12 8.08
C HIS A 229 4.68 -1.90 7.98
N PHE A 230 4.59 -3.21 8.11
CA PHE A 230 5.73 -4.12 8.04
C PHE A 230 5.47 -5.20 7.00
N HIS A 231 6.52 -5.59 6.28
CA HIS A 231 6.41 -6.64 5.27
C HIS A 231 6.27 -8.02 5.93
N LYS A 232 5.33 -8.84 5.46
CA LYS A 232 4.98 -10.13 6.06
C LYS A 232 6.10 -11.17 5.99
N SER A 233 6.98 -11.10 4.99
CA SER A 233 8.11 -12.04 4.88
C SER A 233 9.04 -12.05 6.09
N GLY A 234 9.11 -10.95 6.86
CA GLY A 234 9.92 -10.85 8.05
C GLY A 234 9.28 -11.47 9.31
N LEU A 235 8.00 -11.82 9.29
CA LEU A 235 7.25 -12.29 10.46
C LEU A 235 7.76 -13.63 11.00
N VAL A 236 8.29 -14.48 10.12
CA VAL A 236 8.90 -15.77 10.49
C VAL A 236 10.02 -15.57 11.51
N ASN A 237 10.76 -14.46 11.41
CA ASN A 237 11.85 -14.14 12.34
C ASN A 237 11.35 -13.78 13.76
N LEU A 238 10.07 -13.45 13.91
CA LEU A 238 9.42 -13.23 15.20
C LEU A 238 8.72 -14.49 15.74
N GLY A 239 8.90 -15.64 15.09
CA GLY A 239 8.17 -16.88 15.41
C GLY A 239 6.67 -16.76 15.11
N ILE A 240 6.29 -15.84 14.21
CA ILE A 240 4.94 -15.73 13.68
C ILE A 240 4.95 -16.49 12.37
N GLU A 241 4.37 -17.69 12.38
CA GLU A 241 4.13 -18.45 11.16
C GLU A 241 3.32 -17.60 10.19
N ASP A 242 3.69 -17.71 8.91
CA ASP A 242 3.09 -16.91 7.86
C ASP A 242 1.58 -17.18 7.83
N VAL A 243 0.83 -16.17 8.26
CA VAL A 243 -0.64 -16.17 8.25
C VAL A 243 -1.16 -16.37 6.81
N SER A 244 -0.28 -16.20 5.81
CA SER A 244 -0.55 -16.49 4.40
C SER A 244 -0.84 -17.97 4.10
N SER A 245 -0.47 -18.91 5.00
CA SER A 245 -0.76 -20.35 4.81
C SER A 245 -1.85 -20.92 5.72
N ALA A 246 -2.27 -20.18 6.76
CA ALA A 246 -3.18 -20.71 7.78
C ALA A 246 -4.45 -19.88 8.00
N VAL A 247 -4.68 -18.83 7.20
CA VAL A 247 -5.81 -17.93 7.38
C VAL A 247 -6.26 -17.42 5.99
N GLU A 248 -6.88 -18.32 5.22
CA GLU A 248 -8.28 -18.08 4.85
C GLU A 248 -9.14 -18.08 6.14
N VAL A 249 -8.83 -17.21 7.11
CA VAL A 249 -9.87 -16.76 8.03
C VAL A 249 -10.57 -15.73 7.19
N GLU A 250 -11.54 -16.27 6.46
CA GLU A 250 -12.83 -15.65 6.26
C GLU A 250 -12.93 -14.43 7.16
N SER A 251 -12.61 -13.26 6.60
CA SER A 251 -13.39 -12.11 6.99
C SER A 251 -14.81 -12.56 6.78
N VAL A 252 -15.53 -12.86 7.86
CA VAL A 252 -16.96 -13.13 7.90
C VAL A 252 -17.66 -11.80 7.55
N ARG A 253 -17.36 -11.26 6.39
CA ARG A 253 -18.32 -10.58 5.54
C ARG A 253 -18.99 -11.74 4.83
N GLY A 254 -20.15 -12.14 5.36
CA GLY A 254 -20.88 -13.33 4.93
C GLY A 254 -20.76 -13.55 3.43
N ARG A 255 -19.94 -14.53 3.04
CA ARG A 255 -19.94 -15.04 1.68
C ARG A 255 -21.37 -15.52 1.47
N LYS A 256 -22.09 -14.89 0.52
CA LYS A 256 -23.44 -15.35 0.18
C LYS A 256 -23.33 -16.84 -0.09
N PRO A 257 -24.08 -17.70 0.62
CA PRO A 257 -24.06 -19.11 0.32
C PRO A 257 -24.38 -19.27 -1.17
N THR A 258 -23.48 -19.93 -1.90
CA THR A 258 -23.63 -20.09 -3.34
C THR A 258 -24.51 -21.32 -3.54
N TYR A 259 -25.81 -21.09 -3.62
CA TYR A 259 -26.80 -22.12 -3.90
C TYR A 259 -26.89 -22.36 -5.41
N ASP A 260 -26.84 -23.62 -5.83
CA ASP A 260 -27.11 -24.02 -7.22
C ASP A 260 -28.63 -24.10 -7.45
N TRP A 261 -29.26 -22.92 -7.58
CA TRP A 261 -30.71 -22.80 -7.75
C TRP A 261 -31.23 -23.49 -9.00
N GLN A 262 -30.44 -23.52 -10.08
CA GLN A 262 -30.83 -24.15 -11.35
C GLN A 262 -30.94 -25.66 -11.19
N LYS A 263 -29.95 -26.29 -10.57
CA LYS A 263 -29.96 -27.73 -10.28
C LYS A 263 -31.09 -28.11 -9.34
N SER A 264 -31.29 -27.35 -8.25
CA SER A 264 -32.37 -27.63 -7.30
C SER A 264 -33.75 -27.43 -7.92
N SER A 265 -33.97 -26.38 -8.71
CA SER A 265 -35.25 -26.16 -9.39
C SER A 265 -35.56 -27.29 -10.38
N SER A 266 -34.56 -27.73 -11.15
CA SER A 266 -34.70 -28.86 -12.07
C SER A 266 -35.03 -30.16 -11.33
N ALA A 267 -34.40 -30.38 -10.16
CA ALA A 267 -34.68 -31.55 -9.33
C ALA A 267 -36.11 -31.55 -8.78
N ILE A 268 -36.65 -30.38 -8.38
CA ILE A 268 -38.03 -30.26 -7.92
C ILE A 268 -39.02 -30.52 -9.05
N TRP A 269 -38.81 -29.94 -10.24
CA TRP A 269 -39.62 -30.26 -11.41
C TRP A 269 -39.61 -31.75 -11.74
N GLY A 270 -38.45 -32.39 -11.67
CA GLY A 270 -38.34 -33.83 -11.86
C GLY A 270 -39.19 -34.63 -10.86
N LYS A 271 -39.25 -34.21 -9.59
CA LYS A 271 -40.11 -34.86 -8.58
C LYS A 271 -41.60 -34.67 -8.87
N ILE A 272 -41.99 -33.48 -9.33
CA ILE A 272 -43.38 -33.18 -9.70
C ILE A 272 -43.82 -34.06 -10.87
N VAL A 273 -43.03 -34.10 -11.94
CA VAL A 273 -43.33 -34.89 -13.14
C VAL A 273 -43.38 -36.39 -12.86
N ARG A 274 -42.54 -36.90 -11.94
CA ARG A 274 -42.57 -38.31 -11.52
C ARG A 274 -43.70 -38.65 -10.54
N GLY A 275 -44.48 -37.67 -10.09
CA GLY A 275 -45.51 -37.86 -9.06
C GLY A 275 -44.96 -38.09 -7.65
N GLU A 276 -43.66 -37.85 -7.43
CA GLU A 276 -43.01 -37.96 -6.11
C GLU A 276 -43.32 -36.75 -5.21
N LEU A 277 -43.71 -35.62 -5.82
CA LEU A 277 -44.15 -34.41 -5.14
C LEU A 277 -45.40 -33.89 -5.86
N ILE A 278 -46.57 -33.98 -5.23
CA ILE A 278 -47.80 -33.37 -5.74
C ILE A 278 -48.07 -32.14 -4.87
N PRO A 279 -47.66 -30.93 -5.29
CA PRO A 279 -47.79 -29.75 -4.45
C PRO A 279 -49.25 -29.30 -4.41
N GLU A 280 -49.81 -29.18 -3.21
CA GLU A 280 -51.15 -28.62 -2.95
C GLU A 280 -51.08 -27.12 -2.69
N ASN A 281 -49.90 -26.61 -2.32
CA ASN A 281 -49.65 -25.20 -2.08
C ASN A 281 -48.16 -24.87 -2.28
N GLN A 282 -47.87 -23.58 -2.47
CA GLN A 282 -46.50 -23.06 -2.63
C GLN A 282 -45.57 -23.46 -1.47
N ALA A 283 -46.09 -23.56 -0.24
CA ALA A 283 -45.27 -23.88 0.94
C ALA A 283 -44.66 -25.29 0.88
N GLN A 284 -45.33 -26.25 0.22
CA GLN A 284 -44.76 -27.58 -0.01
C GLN A 284 -43.56 -27.54 -0.99
N ILE A 285 -43.60 -26.66 -1.98
CA ILE A 285 -42.47 -26.42 -2.90
C ILE A 285 -41.32 -25.72 -2.17
N GLU A 286 -41.61 -24.75 -1.30
CA GLU A 286 -40.60 -24.08 -0.46
C GLU A 286 -39.84 -25.09 0.42
N ARG A 287 -40.57 -25.94 1.14
CA ARG A 287 -39.97 -27.00 1.97
C ARG A 287 -39.15 -27.98 1.15
N ALA A 288 -39.62 -28.35 -0.05
CA ALA A 288 -38.90 -29.27 -0.92
C ALA A 288 -37.60 -28.66 -1.46
N LEU A 289 -37.61 -27.37 -1.83
CA LEU A 289 -36.42 -26.62 -2.24
C LEU A 289 -35.42 -26.48 -1.09
N GLN A 290 -35.88 -26.13 0.11
CA GLN A 290 -35.05 -26.09 1.31
C GLN A 290 -34.38 -27.44 1.54
N ALA A 291 -35.15 -28.53 1.63
CA ALA A 291 -34.60 -29.87 1.85
C ALA A 291 -33.58 -30.32 0.77
N ASN A 292 -33.73 -29.84 -0.47
CA ASN A 292 -32.78 -30.13 -1.56
C ASN A 292 -31.48 -29.31 -1.41
N LEU A 293 -31.61 -28.05 -1.01
CA LEU A 293 -30.49 -27.11 -0.83
C LEU A 293 -29.71 -27.34 0.49
N THR A 294 -30.36 -27.91 1.51
CA THR A 294 -29.74 -28.30 2.79
C THR A 294 -28.71 -29.43 2.63
N ARG A 295 -28.61 -30.06 1.45
CA ARG A 295 -27.48 -30.97 1.13
C ARG A 295 -26.13 -30.24 0.91
N GLY A 296 -26.06 -28.92 1.05
CA GLY A 296 -24.84 -28.09 0.98
C GLY A 296 -24.51 -27.31 2.27
N ASP A 297 -23.55 -26.37 2.19
CA ASP A 297 -22.83 -25.75 3.31
C ASP A 297 -23.66 -24.89 4.31
N LYS A 298 -24.95 -24.62 4.06
CA LYS A 298 -25.90 -23.95 4.99
C LYS A 298 -27.34 -24.03 4.45
N GLU A 299 -28.34 -24.08 5.34
CA GLU A 299 -29.76 -24.06 4.97
C GLU A 299 -30.20 -22.65 4.52
N PRO A 300 -30.83 -22.48 3.34
CA PRO A 300 -31.32 -21.19 2.89
C PRO A 300 -32.53 -20.73 3.72
N SER A 301 -32.56 -19.43 4.05
CA SER A 301 -33.73 -18.82 4.70
C SER A 301 -34.96 -18.92 3.80
N GLU A 302 -36.15 -19.05 4.41
CA GLU A 302 -37.43 -19.08 3.69
C GLU A 302 -37.60 -17.88 2.73
N SER A 303 -37.17 -16.69 3.18
CA SER A 303 -37.20 -15.46 2.36
C SER A 303 -36.37 -15.56 1.08
N THR A 304 -35.32 -16.39 1.06
CA THR A 304 -34.45 -16.59 -0.09
C THR A 304 -35.02 -17.63 -1.07
N VAL A 305 -35.75 -18.64 -0.56
CA VAL A 305 -36.34 -19.73 -1.35
C VAL A 305 -37.66 -19.33 -2.00
N ARG A 306 -38.44 -18.49 -1.31
CA ARG A 306 -39.80 -18.08 -1.70
C ARG A 306 -39.93 -17.57 -3.15
N PRO A 307 -39.03 -16.71 -3.69
CA PRO A 307 -39.15 -16.26 -5.08
C PRO A 307 -39.08 -17.41 -6.09
N TYR A 308 -38.22 -18.40 -5.85
CA TYR A 308 -38.05 -19.55 -6.73
C TYR A 308 -39.19 -20.55 -6.60
N ALA A 309 -39.67 -20.80 -5.37
CA ALA A 309 -40.83 -21.65 -5.14
C ALA A 309 -42.09 -21.09 -5.81
N LYS A 310 -42.27 -19.76 -5.76
CA LYS A 310 -43.38 -19.07 -6.44
C LYS A 310 -43.33 -19.29 -7.95
N LEU A 311 -42.16 -19.17 -8.59
CA LEU A 311 -42.03 -19.40 -10.03
C LEU A 311 -42.43 -20.84 -10.42
N ILE A 312 -42.02 -21.83 -9.64
CA ILE A 312 -42.39 -23.23 -9.87
C ILE A 312 -43.90 -23.44 -9.66
N TRP A 313 -44.48 -22.85 -8.61
CA TRP A 313 -45.90 -22.93 -8.29
C TRP A 313 -46.78 -22.28 -9.36
N ASP A 314 -46.41 -21.08 -9.81
CA ASP A 314 -47.15 -20.33 -10.81
C ASP A 314 -47.14 -21.07 -12.16
N GLU A 315 -46.03 -21.72 -12.53
CA GLU A 315 -45.97 -22.56 -13.74
C GLU A 315 -46.72 -23.89 -13.56
N TYR A 316 -46.65 -24.52 -12.39
CA TYR A 316 -47.37 -25.76 -12.12
C TYR A 316 -48.89 -25.58 -12.25
N ASN A 317 -49.45 -24.46 -11.79
CA ASN A 317 -50.87 -24.18 -11.91
C ASN A 317 -51.35 -23.85 -13.34
N LYS A 318 -50.42 -23.62 -14.29
CA LYS A 318 -50.77 -23.41 -15.70
C LYS A 318 -50.87 -24.71 -16.48
N ALA A 319 -50.22 -25.77 -16.00
CA ALA A 319 -50.17 -27.09 -16.62
C ALA A 319 -51.40 -27.93 -16.23
#